data_AF-A0A1F6V0Y9-F1
#
_entry.id   AF-A0A1F6V0Y9-F1
#
_cell.length_a   1.000
_cell.length_b   1.000
_cell.length_c   1.000
_cell.angle_alpha   90.00
_cell.angle_beta   90.00
_cell.angle_gamma   90.00
#
_symmetry.space_group_name_H-M   'P 1'
#
loop_
_entity.id
_entity.type
_entity.pdbx_description
1 polymer ?
#
loop_
_entity_poly.entity_id
_entity_poly.type
_entity_poly.pdbx_seq_one_letter_code
_entity_poly.pdbx_strand_id
1 'polypeptide(L)'
;MKKKLIVLSGFVLGLAPVMVFAQSTGGAPTACGNISSVTTLQGLLCKLSEVFNAVLPILIALGVVFFVWGVLMYVLFDDEEAKKRGRDRMIWGIIGLAVIIGLWGLVRLLTNTFDLGNRTDIKLPTTPY
;
A
#
# COMPACT_ATOMS: atom_id res chain seq x y z
N MET A 1 -11.05 -9.79 -35.40
CA MET A 1 -10.31 -8.98 -34.40
C MET A 1 -11.18 -8.04 -33.57
N LYS A 2 -12.27 -7.45 -34.10
CA LYS A 2 -13.10 -6.46 -33.37
C LYS A 2 -13.79 -6.97 -32.09
N LYS A 3 -14.20 -8.25 -32.06
CA LYS A 3 -14.90 -8.84 -30.90
C LYS A 3 -14.02 -9.06 -29.67
N LYS A 4 -12.70 -9.20 -29.86
CA LYS A 4 -11.70 -9.37 -28.78
C LYS A 4 -11.43 -8.05 -28.05
N LEU A 5 -11.57 -6.93 -28.76
CA LEU A 5 -11.37 -5.57 -28.24
C LEU A 5 -12.52 -5.13 -27.32
N ILE A 6 -13.76 -5.49 -27.67
CA ILE A 6 -14.95 -5.16 -26.85
C ILE A 6 -14.92 -5.92 -25.51
N VAL A 7 -14.53 -7.20 -25.51
CA VAL A 7 -14.43 -8.01 -24.29
C VAL A 7 -13.29 -7.53 -23.37
N LEU A 8 -12.20 -7.00 -23.93
CA LEU A 8 -11.10 -6.40 -23.15
C LEU A 8 -11.52 -5.09 -22.47
N SER A 9 -12.35 -4.26 -23.11
CA SER A 9 -12.86 -3.02 -22.51
C SER A 9 -13.83 -3.27 -21.34
N GLY A 10 -14.63 -4.34 -21.42
CA GLY A 10 -15.57 -4.72 -20.35
C GLY A 10 -14.87 -5.21 -19.09
N PHE A 11 -13.75 -5.93 -19.23
CA PHE A 11 -12.98 -6.43 -18.09
C PHE A 11 -12.20 -5.30 -17.38
N VAL A 12 -11.72 -4.31 -18.14
CA VAL A 12 -11.02 -3.14 -17.58
C VAL A 12 -11.97 -2.22 -16.81
N LEU A 13 -13.20 -2.04 -17.29
CA LEU A 13 -14.22 -1.25 -16.58
C LEU A 13 -14.76 -1.94 -15.32
N GLY A 14 -14.84 -3.28 -15.31
CA GLY A 14 -15.25 -4.05 -14.13
C GLY A 14 -14.26 -3.97 -12.95
N LEU A 15 -12.99 -3.66 -13.23
CA LEU A 15 -11.92 -3.50 -12.24
C LEU A 15 -11.63 -2.04 -11.87
N ALA A 16 -12.27 -1.08 -12.53
CA ALA A 16 -12.13 0.35 -12.24
C ALA A 16 -12.38 0.69 -10.75
N PRO A 17 -13.37 0.09 -10.06
CA PRO A 17 -13.56 0.35 -8.62
C PRO A 17 -12.36 -0.11 -7.79
N VAL A 18 -11.80 -1.28 -8.09
CA VAL A 18 -10.67 -1.85 -7.34
C VAL A 18 -9.41 -0.99 -7.52
N MET A 19 -9.20 -0.44 -8.72
CA MET A 19 -8.08 0.46 -9.02
C MET A 19 -8.20 1.80 -8.27
N VAL A 20 -9.41 2.32 -8.09
CA VAL A 20 -9.67 3.54 -7.30
C VAL A 20 -9.45 3.28 -5.81
N PHE A 21 -9.85 2.12 -5.29
CA PHE A 21 -9.59 1.75 -3.90
C PHE A 21 -8.09 1.48 -3.61
N ALA A 22 -7.29 1.12 -4.62
CA ALA A 22 -5.84 0.98 -4.48
C ALA A 22 -5.11 2.34 -4.38
N GLN A 23 -5.70 3.42 -4.92
CA GLN A 23 -5.11 4.77 -4.87
C GLN A 23 -5.32 5.49 -3.53
N SER A 24 -6.22 4.99 -2.68
CA SER A 24 -6.42 5.51 -1.32
C SER A 24 -5.38 4.97 -0.32
N THR A 25 -4.13 4.77 -0.75
CA THR A 25 -2.99 4.79 0.18
C THR A 25 -2.86 6.25 0.62
N GLY A 26 -3.50 6.58 1.74
CA GLY A 26 -3.72 7.96 2.17
C GLY A 26 -2.48 8.80 2.05
N GLY A 27 -2.67 9.99 1.49
CA GLY A 27 -1.63 10.99 1.35
C GLY A 27 -0.84 11.06 2.65
N ALA A 28 0.43 10.70 2.57
CA ALA A 28 1.35 11.04 3.63
C ALA A 28 1.29 12.56 3.81
N PRO A 29 1.41 13.09 5.04
CA PRO A 29 1.62 14.51 5.22
C PRO A 29 2.84 14.86 4.36
N THR A 30 2.64 15.71 3.35
CA THR A 30 3.71 16.34 2.56
C THR A 30 4.47 17.28 3.49
N ALA A 31 5.22 16.64 4.38
CA ALA A 31 5.97 17.26 5.43
C ALA A 31 7.36 17.71 4.96
N CYS A 32 7.75 17.18 3.82
CA CYS A 32 9.04 17.33 3.21
C CYS A 32 8.78 17.87 1.81
N GLY A 33 8.88 19.19 1.65
CA GLY A 33 9.04 19.77 0.32
C GLY A 33 10.33 19.24 -0.35
N ASN A 34 10.64 19.71 -1.54
CA ASN A 34 11.89 19.39 -2.27
C ASN A 34 13.13 19.83 -1.48
N ILE A 35 13.49 19.07 -0.44
CA ILE A 35 14.69 19.26 0.37
C ILE A 35 15.75 18.38 -0.28
N SER A 36 16.54 19.00 -1.17
CA SER A 36 17.65 18.37 -1.89
C SER A 36 18.89 18.15 -1.02
N SER A 37 18.87 18.59 0.24
CA SER A 37 19.97 18.51 1.20
C SER A 37 19.73 17.41 2.24
N VAL A 38 20.47 16.30 2.08
CA VAL A 38 20.51 15.15 3.01
C VAL A 38 21.29 15.45 4.30
N THR A 39 21.67 16.71 4.52
CA THR A 39 22.59 17.14 5.59
C THR A 39 21.94 17.22 6.96
N THR A 40 20.61 17.11 7.05
CA THR A 40 19.85 17.11 8.31
C THR A 40 19.19 15.75 8.53
N LEU A 41 19.05 15.35 9.81
CA LEU A 41 18.31 14.14 10.22
C LEU A 41 16.89 14.13 9.62
N GLN A 42 16.29 15.31 9.48
CA GLN A 42 15.00 15.50 8.84
C GLN A 42 15.02 15.12 7.34
N GLY A 43 16.08 15.47 6.60
CA GLY A 43 16.26 15.06 5.21
C GLY A 43 16.36 13.53 5.03
N LEU A 44 17.05 12.84 5.95
CA LEU A 44 17.16 11.38 5.96
C LEU A 44 15.79 10.71 6.20
N LEU A 45 15.07 11.16 7.23
CA LEU A 45 13.74 10.65 7.57
C LEU A 45 12.73 10.87 6.44
N CYS A 46 12.80 12.02 5.78
CA CYS A 46 11.97 12.35 4.62
C CYS A 46 12.23 11.42 3.44
N LYS A 47 13.51 11.20 3.08
CA LYS A 47 13.87 10.29 1.98
C LYS A 47 13.52 8.84 2.29
N LEU A 48 13.68 8.43 3.54
CA LEU A 48 13.27 7.11 3.97
C LEU A 48 11.74 6.92 3.83
N SER A 49 10.95 7.89 4.27
CA SER A 49 9.49 7.86 4.13
C SER A 49 9.05 7.84 2.66
N GLU A 50 9.71 8.59 1.78
CA GLU A 50 9.44 8.60 0.33
C GLU A 50 9.68 7.21 -0.30
N VAL A 51 10.79 6.56 0.05
CA VAL A 51 11.12 5.20 -0.43
C VAL A 51 10.11 4.18 0.07
N PHE A 52 9.74 4.21 1.35
CA PHE A 52 8.75 3.29 1.90
C PHE A 52 7.37 3.50 1.26
N ASN A 53 6.95 4.74 1.01
CA ASN A 53 5.69 5.03 0.32
C ASN A 53 5.65 4.53 -1.13
N ALA A 54 6.79 4.52 -1.83
CA ALA A 54 6.86 3.96 -3.18
C ALA A 54 6.90 2.43 -3.19
N VAL A 55 7.57 1.81 -2.21
CA VAL A 55 7.73 0.35 -2.10
C VAL A 55 6.48 -0.34 -1.57
N LEU A 56 5.80 0.26 -0.58
CA LEU A 56 4.59 -0.30 0.05
C LEU A 56 3.50 -0.74 -0.93
N PRO A 57 3.04 0.07 -1.91
CA PRO A 57 1.98 -0.34 -2.84
C PRO A 57 2.40 -1.52 -3.71
N ILE A 58 3.68 -1.60 -4.09
CA ILE A 58 4.23 -2.73 -4.85
C ILE A 58 4.23 -3.99 -3.99
N LEU A 59 4.59 -3.88 -2.71
CA LEU A 59 4.61 -5.00 -1.78
C LEU A 59 3.20 -5.52 -1.48
N ILE A 60 2.21 -4.63 -1.34
CA ILE A 60 0.79 -5.00 -1.18
C ILE A 60 0.29 -5.72 -2.43
N ALA A 61 0.57 -5.19 -3.62
CA ALA A 61 0.16 -5.81 -4.87
C ALA A 61 0.73 -7.23 -5.02
N LEU A 62 2.03 -7.41 -4.74
CA LEU A 62 2.67 -8.71 -4.75
C LEU A 62 2.13 -9.64 -3.64
N GLY A 63 1.88 -9.11 -2.45
CA GLY A 63 1.28 -9.85 -1.34
C GLY A 63 -0.12 -10.40 -1.64
N VAL A 64 -0.96 -9.60 -2.31
CA VAL A 64 -2.29 -10.04 -2.75
C VAL A 64 -2.19 -11.16 -3.78
N VAL A 65 -1.26 -11.07 -4.74
CA VAL A 65 -1.03 -12.14 -5.73
C VAL A 65 -0.59 -13.44 -5.06
N PHE A 66 0.36 -13.37 -4.11
CA PHE A 66 0.80 -14.54 -3.35
C PHE A 66 -0.31 -15.14 -2.47
N PHE A 67 -1.14 -14.30 -1.87
CA PHE A 67 -2.29 -14.73 -1.08
C PHE A 67 -3.30 -15.50 -1.94
N VAL A 68 -3.67 -14.96 -3.11
CA VAL A 68 -4.61 -15.60 -4.05
C VAL A 68 -4.02 -16.92 -4.57
N TRP A 69 -2.73 -16.97 -4.89
CA TRP A 69 -2.05 -18.20 -5.31
C TRP A 69 -2.05 -19.27 -4.21
N GLY A 70 -1.83 -18.87 -2.95
CA GLY A 70 -1.87 -19.77 -1.80
C GLY A 70 -3.25 -20.40 -1.58
N VAL A 71 -4.32 -19.60 -1.70
CA VAL A 71 -5.70 -20.08 -1.57
C VAL A 71 -6.08 -21.01 -2.72
N LEU A 72 -5.73 -20.66 -3.96
CA LEU A 72 -5.98 -21.52 -5.13
C LEU A 72 -5.29 -22.89 -4.98
N MET A 73 -4.03 -22.89 -4.54
CA MET A 73 -3.27 -24.12 -4.32
C MET A 73 -3.77 -24.93 -3.11
N TYR A 74 -4.45 -24.29 -2.14
CA TYR A 74 -5.10 -25.01 -1.04
C TYR A 74 -6.42 -25.67 -1.46
N VAL A 75 -7.19 -25.02 -2.34
CA VAL A 75 -8.52 -25.50 -2.78
C VAL A 75 -8.43 -26.54 -3.90
N LEU A 76 -7.44 -26.44 -4.79
CA LEU A 76 -7.35 -27.30 -5.99
C LEU A 76 -6.67 -28.66 -5.77
N PHE A 77 -5.91 -28.84 -4.68
CA PHE A 77 -5.17 -30.07 -4.42
C PHE A 77 -5.80 -30.85 -3.26
N ASP A 78 -6.38 -32.02 -3.55
CA ASP A 78 -7.06 -32.88 -2.57
C ASP A 78 -6.18 -34.01 -2.01
N ASP A 79 -4.90 -34.04 -2.40
CA ASP A 79 -3.93 -35.04 -1.95
C ASP A 79 -3.35 -34.67 -0.56
N GLU A 80 -3.25 -35.63 0.36
CA GLU A 80 -2.95 -35.39 1.78
C GLU A 80 -1.57 -34.72 2.01
N GLU A 81 -0.59 -35.03 1.17
CA GLU A 81 0.73 -34.39 1.21
C GLU A 81 0.72 -32.97 0.61
N ALA A 82 -0.01 -32.79 -0.51
CA ALA A 82 -0.13 -31.50 -1.16
C ALA A 82 -0.90 -30.50 -0.27
N LYS A 83 -1.87 -31.00 0.50
CA LYS A 83 -2.69 -30.23 1.44
C LYS A 83 -1.88 -29.71 2.63
N LYS A 84 -0.89 -30.48 3.12
CA LYS A 84 0.04 -30.00 4.16
C LYS A 84 0.92 -28.86 3.63
N ARG A 85 1.55 -29.06 2.46
CA ARG A 85 2.39 -28.02 1.83
C ARG A 85 1.60 -26.78 1.43
N GLY A 86 0.36 -26.94 0.96
CA GLY A 86 -0.54 -25.84 0.61
C GLY A 86 -0.98 -25.04 1.83
N ARG A 87 -1.26 -25.71 2.95
CA ARG A 87 -1.61 -25.07 4.23
C ARG A 87 -0.47 -24.23 4.78
N ASP A 88 0.76 -24.74 4.75
CA ASP A 88 1.92 -23.97 5.21
C ASP A 88 2.11 -22.70 4.36
N ARG A 89 1.96 -22.82 3.04
CA ARG A 89 2.06 -21.67 2.13
C ARG A 89 0.92 -20.66 2.32
N MET A 90 -0.28 -21.12 2.64
CA MET A 90 -1.41 -20.25 2.99
C MET A 90 -1.16 -19.47 4.28
N ILE A 91 -0.64 -20.13 5.32
CA ILE A 91 -0.32 -19.50 6.60
C ILE A 91 0.74 -18.41 6.42
N TRP A 92 1.82 -18.69 5.66
CA TRP A 92 2.84 -17.68 5.35
C TRP A 92 2.28 -16.49 4.56
N GLY A 93 1.34 -16.73 3.64
CA GLY A 93 0.64 -15.67 2.92
C GLY A 93 -0.22 -14.78 3.83
N ILE A 94 -0.96 -15.38 4.76
CA ILE A 94 -1.81 -14.67 5.73
C ILE A 94 -0.94 -13.83 6.68
N ILE A 95 0.15 -14.38 7.20
CA ILE A 95 1.07 -13.67 8.09
C ILE A 95 1.66 -12.45 7.38
N GLY A 96 2.10 -12.60 6.13
CA GLY A 96 2.63 -11.48 5.34
C GLY A 96 1.62 -10.36 5.15
N LEU A 97 0.37 -10.70 4.82
CA LEU A 97 -0.70 -9.73 4.63
C LEU A 97 -1.10 -9.03 5.95
N ALA A 98 -1.18 -9.79 7.04
CA ALA A 98 -1.51 -9.27 8.37
C ALA A 98 -0.45 -8.28 8.88
N VAL A 99 0.84 -8.53 8.65
CA VAL A 99 1.91 -7.61 9.06
C VAL A 99 1.86 -6.29 8.28
N ILE A 100 1.69 -6.35 6.95
CA ILE A 100 1.65 -5.15 6.11
C ILE A 100 0.46 -4.25 6.48
N ILE A 101 -0.74 -4.84 6.58
CA ILE A 101 -1.95 -4.11 6.95
C ILE A 101 -1.90 -3.66 8.41
N GLY A 102 -1.39 -4.51 9.31
CA GLY A 102 -1.27 -4.23 10.73
C GLY A 102 -0.35 -3.04 11.03
N LEU A 103 0.86 -3.02 10.47
CA LEU A 103 1.79 -1.91 10.68
C LEU A 103 1.25 -0.59 10.10
N TRP A 104 0.77 -0.60 8.86
CA TRP A 104 0.32 0.62 8.20
C TRP A 104 -1.01 1.13 8.77
N GLY A 105 -1.94 0.23 9.08
CA GLY A 105 -3.19 0.56 9.76
C GLY A 105 -2.97 1.12 11.15
N LEU A 106 -2.03 0.56 11.92
CA LEU A 106 -1.68 1.06 13.24
C LEU A 106 -1.02 2.44 13.18
N VAL A 107 -0.07 2.64 12.27
CA VAL A 107 0.56 3.96 12.06
C VAL A 107 -0.50 5.01 11.74
N ARG A 108 -1.42 4.69 10.82
CA ARG A 108 -2.47 5.63 10.43
C ARG A 108 -3.47 5.92 11.55
N LEU A 109 -3.78 4.91 12.35
CA LEU A 109 -4.63 5.07 13.53
C LEU A 109 -3.97 6.04 14.53
N LEU A 110 -2.67 5.88 14.79
CA LEU A 110 -1.91 6.75 15.67
C LEU A 110 -1.82 8.18 15.11
N THR A 111 -1.50 8.36 13.82
CA THR A 111 -1.40 9.70 13.22
C THR A 111 -2.73 10.45 13.24
N ASN A 112 -3.85 9.74 13.02
CA ASN A 112 -5.18 10.33 13.09
C ASN A 112 -5.62 10.62 14.53
N THR A 113 -5.27 9.74 15.48
CA THR A 113 -5.67 9.91 16.89
C THR A 113 -4.94 11.08 17.54
N PHE A 114 -3.66 11.26 17.21
CA PHE A 114 -2.83 12.35 17.75
C PHE A 114 -2.79 13.60 16.86
N ASP A 115 -3.60 13.64 15.80
CA ASP A 115 -3.70 14.75 14.84
C ASP A 115 -2.34 15.27 14.31
N LEU A 116 -1.38 14.36 14.12
CA LEU A 116 0.00 14.69 13.74
C LEU A 116 0.13 15.18 12.28
N GLY A 117 -0.99 15.30 11.56
CA GLY A 117 -1.07 15.71 10.16
C GLY A 117 -1.46 17.17 9.93
N ASN A 118 -1.95 17.89 10.95
CA ASN A 118 -2.37 19.28 10.81
C ASN A 118 -1.17 20.23 10.86
N ARG A 119 -0.52 20.41 9.71
CA ARG A 119 0.35 21.56 9.46
C ARG A 119 -0.55 22.78 9.31
N THR A 120 -0.81 23.46 10.42
CA THR A 120 -1.31 24.83 10.34
C THR A 120 -0.19 25.64 9.70
N ASP A 121 -0.39 26.01 8.43
CA ASP A 121 0.40 27.06 7.79
C ASP A 121 0.17 28.33 8.59
N ILE A 122 1.01 28.55 9.62
CA ILE A 122 1.00 29.79 10.37
C ILE A 122 1.55 30.84 9.42
N LYS A 123 0.65 31.48 8.67
CA LYS A 123 0.94 32.72 7.94
C LYS A 123 1.26 33.77 8.98
N LEU A 124 2.54 33.95 9.25
CA LEU A 124 3.03 35.04 10.07
C LEU A 124 2.60 36.36 9.39
N PRO A 125 1.96 37.28 10.10
CA PRO A 125 1.60 38.57 9.53
C PRO A 125 2.89 39.31 9.14
N THR A 126 3.08 39.53 7.84
CA THR A 126 4.18 40.36 7.33
C THR A 126 3.78 41.82 7.45
N THR A 127 4.61 42.62 8.11
CA THR A 127 4.45 44.07 8.14
C THR A 127 4.70 44.64 6.74
N PRO A 128 3.88 45.59 6.26
CA PRO A 128 4.14 46.29 5.00
C PRO A 128 5.43 47.09 5.13
N TYR A 129 6.31 46.98 4.14
CA TYR A 129 7.35 47.97 3.88
C TYR A 129 6.86 48.95 2.81
#